data_AF-A0A4Y3R4B6-F1
#
_entry.id   AF-A0A4Y3R4B6-F1
#
_cell.length_a   1.000
_cell.length_b   1.000
_cell.length_c   1.000
_cell.angle_alpha   90.00
_cell.angle_beta   90.00
_cell.angle_gamma   90.00
#
_symmetry.space_group_name_H-M   'P 1'
#
loop_
_entity.id
_entity.type
_entity.pdbx_description
1 polymer ?
#
loop_
_entity_poly.entity_id
_entity_poly.type
_entity_poly.pdbx_seq_one_letter_code
_entity_poly.pdbx_strand_id
1 'polypeptide(L)'
;MRDDQQALTEDQWHQATVIWNYHRMRHRLRPVDVAIGLGSHDLGVAARSAELYRSGLFPTLVFTGGNSPTTQARFPRGEAVHFREHAVELGVPAEAILVEPHASNTGQNIAFSRALLADAGMHPATVLLISKPYMERRSFATARRLWPEVEVLCAAEPLEFDDYLKTIGDGRLVLDMLVGDLQRVIEYPRLGFAIEQEVPDDVHAAYESLVRAGFTRRLITS
;
A
#
# COMPACT_ATOMS: atom_id res chain seq x y z
N MET A 1 -25.30 -17.97 -7.75
CA MET A 1 -24.68 -18.62 -6.58
C MET A 1 -24.74 -17.61 -5.46
N ARG A 2 -25.29 -17.98 -4.30
CA ARG A 2 -25.47 -17.05 -3.18
C ARG A 2 -24.11 -16.84 -2.53
N ASP A 3 -23.70 -15.59 -2.41
CA ASP A 3 -22.56 -15.17 -1.61
C ASP A 3 -22.84 -15.51 -0.15
N ASP A 4 -22.17 -16.54 0.36
CA ASP A 4 -21.98 -16.74 1.80
C ASP A 4 -21.00 -15.66 2.29
N GLN A 5 -21.48 -14.42 2.42
CA GLN A 5 -20.84 -13.44 3.29
C GLN A 5 -21.11 -13.86 4.74
N GLN A 6 -20.38 -14.86 5.20
CA GLN A 6 -20.40 -15.21 6.61
C GLN A 6 -19.74 -14.08 7.39
N ALA A 7 -20.49 -13.50 8.33
CA ALA A 7 -19.96 -12.49 9.22
C ALA A 7 -18.71 -13.02 9.95
N LEU A 8 -17.68 -12.18 10.06
CA LEU A 8 -16.46 -12.55 10.77
C LEU A 8 -16.79 -12.87 12.23
N THR A 9 -16.21 -13.95 12.76
CA THR A 9 -16.28 -14.24 14.20
C THR A 9 -15.48 -13.21 15.00
N GLU A 10 -15.77 -13.06 16.30
CA GLU A 10 -15.00 -12.15 17.18
C GLU A 10 -13.51 -12.49 17.20
N ASP A 11 -13.15 -13.79 17.24
CA ASP A 11 -11.75 -14.21 17.18
C ASP A 11 -11.10 -13.78 15.85
N GLN A 12 -11.72 -14.06 14.71
CA GLN A 12 -11.18 -13.64 13.40
C GLN A 12 -11.00 -12.12 13.32
N TRP A 13 -11.93 -11.36 13.89
CA TRP A 13 -11.82 -9.90 13.95
C TRP A 13 -10.66 -9.45 14.84
N HIS A 14 -10.49 -10.08 16.01
CA HIS A 14 -9.37 -9.81 16.92
C HIS A 14 -8.02 -10.12 16.25
N GLN A 15 -7.85 -11.31 15.67
CA GLN A 15 -6.60 -11.69 14.99
C GLN A 15 -6.29 -10.76 13.81
N ALA A 16 -7.32 -10.39 13.02
CA ALA A 16 -7.14 -9.45 11.93
C ALA A 16 -6.74 -8.04 12.44
N THR A 17 -7.27 -7.61 13.57
CA THR A 17 -6.92 -6.32 14.18
C THR A 17 -5.46 -6.28 14.66
N VAL A 18 -4.95 -7.39 15.21
CA VAL A 18 -3.52 -7.54 15.57
C VAL A 18 -2.64 -7.34 14.34
N ILE A 19 -2.92 -8.05 13.24
CA ILE A 19 -2.15 -7.94 12.00
C ILE A 19 -2.30 -6.54 11.37
N TRP A 20 -3.52 -5.98 11.35
CA TRP A 20 -3.78 -4.64 10.83
C TRP A 20 -2.91 -3.59 11.54
N ASN A 21 -2.92 -3.60 12.87
CA ASN A 21 -2.13 -2.69 13.68
C ASN A 21 -0.63 -2.87 13.44
N TYR A 22 -0.18 -4.11 13.27
CA TYR A 22 1.20 -4.39 12.91
C TYR A 22 1.57 -3.77 11.57
N HIS A 23 0.72 -3.82 10.53
CA HIS A 23 1.07 -3.22 9.23
C HIS A 23 1.25 -1.71 9.26
N ARG A 24 0.57 -0.99 10.17
CA ARG A 24 0.67 0.47 10.27
C ARG A 24 2.07 0.85 10.77
N MET A 25 2.81 1.65 9.99
CA MET A 25 4.14 2.11 10.38
C MET A 25 4.07 3.25 11.39
N ARG A 26 2.97 4.02 11.39
CA ARG A 26 2.75 5.15 12.30
C ARG A 26 3.90 6.17 12.27
N HIS A 27 4.55 6.32 11.12
CA HIS A 27 5.63 7.29 10.95
C HIS A 27 5.12 8.71 11.20
N ARG A 28 5.91 9.49 11.92
CA ARG A 28 5.60 10.91 12.14
C ARG A 28 5.81 11.67 10.84
N LEU A 29 4.71 12.17 10.27
CA LEU A 29 4.76 12.93 9.02
C LEU A 29 5.45 14.28 9.22
N ARG A 30 6.24 14.65 8.22
CA ARG A 30 6.98 15.91 8.10
C ARG A 30 7.18 16.21 6.62
N PRO A 31 7.54 17.45 6.25
CA PRO A 31 7.90 17.74 4.87
C PRO A 31 9.00 16.80 4.35
N VAL A 32 8.82 16.34 3.10
CA VAL A 32 9.73 15.49 2.32
C VAL A 32 9.89 16.06 0.92
N ASP A 33 10.89 15.57 0.18
CA ASP A 33 11.20 16.03 -1.16
C ASP A 33 10.15 15.56 -2.18
N VAL A 34 9.69 14.31 -2.06
CA VAL A 34 8.74 13.68 -2.99
C VAL A 34 7.80 12.73 -2.25
N ALA A 35 6.54 12.66 -2.68
CA ALA A 35 5.64 11.55 -2.32
C ALA A 35 5.41 10.60 -3.49
N ILE A 36 5.17 9.33 -3.17
CA ILE A 36 4.84 8.27 -4.15
C ILE A 36 3.54 7.58 -3.71
N GLY A 37 2.47 7.79 -4.46
CA GLY A 37 1.21 7.06 -4.32
C GLY A 37 1.27 5.72 -5.04
N LEU A 38 1.22 4.62 -4.29
CA LEU A 38 1.29 3.26 -4.82
C LEU A 38 -0.05 2.81 -5.37
N GLY A 39 -0.05 2.42 -6.65
CA GLY A 39 -1.20 1.92 -7.39
C GLY A 39 -1.88 0.76 -6.67
N SER A 40 -3.21 0.83 -6.66
CA SER A 40 -4.07 -0.24 -6.19
C SER A 40 -5.49 -0.01 -6.69
N HIS A 41 -6.44 -0.87 -6.28
CA HIS A 41 -7.86 -0.66 -6.52
C HIS A 41 -8.50 0.46 -5.68
N ASP A 42 -7.77 1.02 -4.72
CA ASP A 42 -8.29 1.89 -3.67
C ASP A 42 -7.95 3.37 -3.94
N LEU A 43 -8.96 4.17 -4.26
CA LEU A 43 -8.81 5.62 -4.48
C LEU A 43 -8.45 6.39 -3.21
N GLY A 44 -8.57 5.77 -2.02
CA GLY A 44 -8.12 6.36 -0.75
C GLY A 44 -6.63 6.75 -0.78
N VAL A 45 -5.82 6.06 -1.58
CA VAL A 45 -4.41 6.45 -1.80
C VAL A 45 -4.32 7.82 -2.48
N ALA A 46 -5.06 8.04 -3.57
CA ALA A 46 -5.05 9.31 -4.29
C ALA A 46 -5.66 10.45 -3.45
N ALA A 47 -6.76 10.17 -2.72
CA ALA A 47 -7.38 11.13 -1.82
C ALA A 47 -6.45 11.56 -0.68
N ARG A 48 -5.78 10.58 -0.05
CA ARG A 48 -4.79 10.86 0.99
C ARG A 48 -3.59 11.64 0.45
N SER A 49 -3.10 11.31 -0.75
CA SER A 49 -2.04 12.09 -1.41
C SER A 49 -2.45 13.55 -1.61
N ALA A 50 -3.68 13.81 -2.08
CA ALA A 50 -4.17 15.16 -2.27
C ALA A 50 -4.26 15.96 -0.96
N GLU A 51 -4.74 15.33 0.12
CA GLU A 51 -4.79 15.94 1.45
C GLU A 51 -3.40 16.34 1.98
N LEU A 52 -2.42 15.43 1.83
CA LEU A 52 -1.06 15.65 2.31
C LEU A 52 -0.32 16.69 1.47
N TYR A 53 -0.58 16.74 0.16
CA TYR A 53 -0.08 17.79 -0.72
C TYR A 53 -0.58 19.17 -0.30
N ARG A 54 -1.90 19.33 -0.08
CA ARG A 54 -2.50 20.60 0.37
C ARG A 54 -2.00 21.04 1.74
N SER A 55 -1.53 20.09 2.56
CA SER A 55 -0.89 20.35 3.85
C SER A 55 0.59 20.76 3.73
N GLY A 56 1.13 20.87 2.51
CA GLY A 56 2.49 21.32 2.23
C GLY A 56 3.58 20.30 2.56
N LEU A 57 3.27 19.00 2.60
CA LEU A 57 4.25 17.97 2.99
C LEU A 57 5.21 17.56 1.86
N PHE A 58 4.89 17.86 0.60
CA PHE A 58 5.79 17.58 -0.52
C PHE A 58 5.39 18.46 -1.72
N PRO A 59 6.38 18.90 -2.52
CA PRO A 59 6.14 19.68 -3.73
C PRO A 59 5.83 18.82 -4.97
N THR A 60 6.23 17.55 -4.97
CA THR A 60 6.09 16.64 -6.13
C THR A 60 5.49 15.32 -5.70
N LEU A 61 4.54 14.82 -6.50
CA LEU A 61 3.82 13.58 -6.30
C LEU A 61 4.03 12.65 -7.50
N VAL A 62 4.48 11.43 -7.26
CA VAL A 62 4.47 10.37 -8.27
C VAL A 62 3.28 9.46 -8.00
N PHE A 63 2.46 9.18 -9.01
CA PHE A 63 1.58 8.02 -8.99
C PHE A 63 2.18 6.92 -9.85
N THR A 64 2.24 5.71 -9.30
CA THR A 64 2.85 4.55 -9.96
C THR A 64 1.92 3.34 -9.92
N GLY A 65 1.81 2.62 -11.03
CA GLY A 65 0.94 1.45 -11.14
C GLY A 65 0.23 1.37 -12.48
N GLY A 66 0.39 0.23 -13.14
CA GLY A 66 -0.37 -0.15 -14.31
C GLY A 66 -1.74 -0.71 -13.97
N ASN A 67 -2.26 -1.57 -14.86
CA ASN A 67 -3.49 -2.29 -14.62
C ASN A 67 -3.22 -3.72 -14.16
N SER A 68 -4.04 -4.18 -13.23
CA SER A 68 -4.17 -5.59 -12.86
C SER A 68 -5.50 -6.13 -13.40
N PRO A 69 -5.67 -7.47 -13.49
CA PRO A 69 -6.98 -8.06 -13.80
C PRO A 69 -8.09 -7.55 -12.87
N THR A 70 -7.75 -7.21 -11.62
CA THR A 70 -8.71 -6.69 -10.63
C THR A 70 -9.04 -5.21 -10.78
N THR A 71 -8.22 -4.43 -11.50
CA THR A 71 -8.41 -2.98 -11.67
C THR A 71 -8.81 -2.59 -13.07
N GLN A 72 -8.61 -3.43 -14.08
CA GLN A 72 -8.89 -3.11 -15.48
C GLN A 72 -10.33 -2.62 -15.75
N ALA A 73 -11.33 -3.19 -15.10
CA ALA A 73 -12.73 -2.77 -15.26
C ALA A 73 -13.01 -1.40 -14.63
N ARG A 74 -12.36 -1.11 -13.49
CA ARG A 74 -12.55 0.14 -12.73
C ARG A 74 -11.68 1.28 -13.27
N PHE A 75 -10.47 0.96 -13.72
CA PHE A 75 -9.42 1.88 -14.13
C PHE A 75 -8.90 1.50 -15.54
N PRO A 76 -9.70 1.62 -16.60
CA PRO A 76 -9.34 1.12 -17.93
C PRO A 76 -8.02 1.68 -18.51
N ARG A 77 -7.55 2.82 -18.01
CA ARG A 77 -6.30 3.50 -18.41
C ARG A 77 -5.10 3.22 -17.50
N GLY A 78 -5.24 2.43 -16.44
CA GLY A 78 -4.19 2.19 -15.44
C GLY A 78 -4.50 2.86 -14.10
N GLU A 79 -4.00 2.26 -13.01
CA GLU A 79 -4.17 2.75 -11.64
C GLU A 79 -3.57 4.15 -11.48
N ALA A 80 -2.33 4.37 -11.91
CA ALA A 80 -1.63 5.65 -11.77
C ALA A 80 -2.32 6.81 -12.51
N VAL A 81 -2.85 6.52 -13.71
CA VAL A 81 -3.57 7.52 -14.52
C VAL A 81 -4.85 7.96 -13.81
N HIS A 82 -5.63 7.01 -13.29
CA HIS A 82 -6.86 7.32 -12.55
C HIS A 82 -6.57 8.05 -11.24
N PHE A 83 -5.50 7.68 -10.54
CA PHE A 83 -5.09 8.37 -9.31
C PHE A 83 -4.70 9.82 -9.58
N ARG A 84 -3.98 10.09 -10.69
CA ARG A 84 -3.70 11.47 -11.11
C ARG A 84 -4.97 12.27 -11.36
N GLU A 85 -5.90 11.73 -12.14
CA GLU A 85 -7.15 12.41 -12.46
C GLU A 85 -7.93 12.76 -11.19
N HIS A 86 -8.06 11.80 -10.28
CA HIS A 86 -8.72 12.02 -9.00
C HIS A 86 -8.01 13.06 -8.11
N ALA A 87 -6.68 13.03 -8.05
CA ALA A 87 -5.92 14.01 -7.28
C ALA A 87 -6.05 15.43 -7.84
N VAL A 88 -6.12 15.57 -9.17
CA VAL A 88 -6.38 16.86 -9.83
C VAL A 88 -7.78 17.38 -9.52
N GLU A 89 -8.80 16.52 -9.55
CA GLU A 89 -10.17 16.88 -9.12
C GLU A 89 -10.20 17.36 -7.66
N LEU A 90 -9.34 16.82 -6.81
CA LEU A 90 -9.17 17.21 -5.41
C LEU A 90 -8.26 18.44 -5.21
N GLY A 91 -7.81 19.08 -6.29
CA GLY A 91 -7.09 20.35 -6.25
C GLY A 91 -5.56 20.26 -6.21
N VAL A 92 -4.97 19.10 -6.49
CA VAL A 92 -3.51 19.00 -6.72
C VAL A 92 -3.21 19.52 -8.14
N PRO A 93 -2.31 20.48 -8.33
CA PRO A 93 -1.91 20.95 -9.66
C PRO A 93 -1.36 19.81 -10.52
N ALA A 94 -1.77 19.74 -11.78
CA ALA A 94 -1.39 18.64 -12.67
C ALA A 94 0.12 18.59 -12.93
N GLU A 95 0.78 19.75 -12.91
CA GLU A 95 2.22 19.93 -13.04
C GLU A 95 3.03 19.44 -11.81
N ALA A 96 2.38 19.29 -10.65
CA ALA A 96 3.01 18.71 -9.47
C ALA A 96 3.01 17.17 -9.48
N ILE A 97 2.34 16.56 -10.48
CA ILE A 97 2.11 15.12 -10.55
C ILE A 97 2.87 14.49 -11.72
N LEU A 98 3.73 13.51 -11.41
CA LEU A 98 4.32 12.58 -12.37
C LEU A 98 3.55 11.26 -12.38
N VAL A 99 3.48 10.59 -13.54
CA VAL A 99 2.75 9.32 -13.71
C VAL A 99 3.67 8.25 -14.26
N GLU A 100 3.72 7.13 -13.55
CA GLU A 100 4.40 5.90 -13.93
C GLU A 100 3.34 4.79 -14.15
N PRO A 101 3.00 4.41 -15.39
CA PRO A 101 1.82 3.57 -15.66
C PRO A 101 2.12 2.08 -15.87
N HIS A 102 3.32 1.60 -15.55
CA HIS A 102 3.78 0.25 -15.94
C HIS A 102 4.00 -0.71 -14.78
N ALA A 103 4.18 -0.21 -13.56
CA ALA A 103 4.46 -1.10 -12.44
C ALA A 103 3.29 -2.06 -12.14
N SER A 104 3.63 -3.33 -11.89
CA SER A 104 2.67 -4.42 -11.61
C SER A 104 2.78 -4.98 -10.20
N ASN A 105 3.75 -4.52 -9.42
CA ASN A 105 3.99 -4.94 -8.04
C ASN A 105 4.75 -3.86 -7.27
N THR A 106 4.80 -4.00 -5.94
CA THR A 106 5.45 -3.01 -5.06
C THR A 106 6.92 -2.77 -5.39
N GLY A 107 7.68 -3.79 -5.78
CA GLY A 107 9.09 -3.62 -6.16
C GLY A 107 9.25 -2.76 -7.41
N GLN A 108 8.43 -3.02 -8.43
CA GLN A 108 8.37 -2.20 -9.64
C GLN A 108 7.87 -0.78 -9.35
N ASN A 109 6.87 -0.62 -8.46
CA ASN A 109 6.40 0.72 -8.09
C ASN A 109 7.57 1.58 -7.59
N ILE A 110 8.41 1.04 -6.70
CA ILE A 110 9.58 1.75 -6.18
C ILE A 110 10.63 1.97 -7.27
N ALA A 111 11.00 0.93 -8.02
CA ALA A 111 12.07 1.01 -9.01
C ALA A 111 11.72 1.98 -10.17
N PHE A 112 10.51 1.90 -10.69
CA PHE A 112 10.07 2.75 -11.80
C PHE A 112 9.81 4.18 -11.35
N SER A 113 9.31 4.41 -10.13
CA SER A 113 9.22 5.76 -9.57
C SER A 113 10.59 6.40 -9.40
N ARG A 114 11.58 5.64 -8.90
CA ARG A 114 12.97 6.12 -8.78
C ARG A 114 13.55 6.50 -10.15
N ALA A 115 13.33 5.67 -11.17
CA ALA A 115 13.77 5.95 -12.54
C ALA A 115 13.09 7.19 -13.11
N LEU A 116 11.76 7.30 -12.99
CA LEU A 116 10.99 8.45 -13.47
C LEU A 116 11.45 9.78 -12.82
N LEU A 117 11.76 9.75 -11.52
CA LEU A 117 12.31 10.91 -10.82
C LEU A 117 13.69 11.29 -11.35
N ALA A 118 14.56 10.30 -11.56
CA ALA A 118 15.90 10.53 -12.11
C ALA A 118 15.85 11.11 -13.54
N ASP A 119 14.96 10.62 -14.39
CA ASP A 119 14.75 11.13 -15.75
C ASP A 119 14.23 12.58 -15.75
N ALA A 120 13.50 12.96 -14.70
CA ALA A 120 13.07 14.33 -14.45
C ALA A 120 14.14 15.19 -13.74
N GLY A 121 15.37 14.68 -13.54
CA GLY A 121 16.47 15.37 -12.88
C GLY A 121 16.34 15.50 -11.36
N MET A 122 15.46 14.71 -10.74
CA MET A 122 15.19 14.74 -9.29
C MET A 122 15.91 13.59 -8.56
N HIS A 123 16.59 13.94 -7.48
CA HIS A 123 17.30 12.99 -6.60
C HIS A 123 16.92 13.26 -5.14
N PRO A 124 15.73 12.83 -4.70
CA PRO A 124 15.24 13.13 -3.35
C PRO A 124 16.09 12.43 -2.28
N ALA A 125 16.31 13.10 -1.16
CA ALA A 125 16.88 12.52 0.05
C ALA A 125 15.80 11.91 0.94
N THR A 126 14.55 12.36 0.80
CA THR A 126 13.40 11.92 1.59
C THR A 126 12.20 11.60 0.67
N VAL A 127 11.55 10.46 0.91
CA VAL A 127 10.38 10.00 0.16
C VAL A 127 9.27 9.60 1.11
N LEU A 128 8.05 10.06 0.84
CA LEU A 128 6.83 9.60 1.50
C LEU A 128 6.09 8.60 0.62
N LEU A 129 6.03 7.34 1.05
CA LEU A 129 5.20 6.32 0.40
C LEU A 129 3.77 6.40 0.92
N ILE A 130 2.82 6.51 0.01
CA ILE A 130 1.39 6.54 0.31
C ILE A 130 0.76 5.28 -0.27
N SER A 131 0.20 4.43 0.58
CA SER A 131 -0.35 3.12 0.18
C SER A 131 -1.70 2.85 0.84
N LYS A 132 -2.29 1.68 0.55
CA LYS A 132 -3.36 1.14 1.41
C LYS A 132 -2.83 0.91 2.83
N PRO A 133 -3.68 1.00 3.87
CA PRO A 133 -3.23 0.88 5.26
C PRO A 133 -2.45 -0.40 5.58
N TYR A 134 -2.92 -1.56 5.12
CA TYR A 134 -2.24 -2.84 5.35
C TYR A 134 -0.98 -3.04 4.50
N MET A 135 -0.65 -2.13 3.58
CA MET A 135 0.55 -2.23 2.73
C MET A 135 1.72 -1.38 3.22
N GLU A 136 1.55 -0.55 4.26
CA GLU A 136 2.59 0.41 4.68
C GLU A 136 3.92 -0.31 4.98
N ARG A 137 3.91 -1.32 5.86
CA ARG A 137 5.12 -2.04 6.27
C ARG A 137 5.83 -2.77 5.13
N ARG A 138 5.08 -3.47 4.26
CA ARG A 138 5.68 -4.14 3.09
C ARG A 138 6.28 -3.14 2.12
N SER A 139 5.61 -2.02 1.90
CA SER A 139 6.09 -0.95 1.03
C SER A 139 7.38 -0.34 1.57
N PHE A 140 7.42 -0.06 2.88
CA PHE A 140 8.62 0.39 3.58
C PHE A 140 9.79 -0.59 3.40
N ALA A 141 9.59 -1.85 3.75
CA ALA A 141 10.63 -2.87 3.71
C ALA A 141 11.17 -3.10 2.28
N THR A 142 10.29 -3.06 1.29
CA THR A 142 10.65 -3.14 -0.13
C THR A 142 11.46 -1.91 -0.56
N ALA A 143 11.03 -0.70 -0.18
CA ALA A 143 11.71 0.53 -0.54
C ALA A 143 13.11 0.63 0.09
N ARG A 144 13.26 0.29 1.37
CA ARG A 144 14.57 0.26 2.04
C ARG A 144 15.55 -0.74 1.41
N ARG A 145 15.03 -1.79 0.75
CA ARG A 145 15.85 -2.77 0.02
C ARG A 145 16.31 -2.27 -1.35
N LEU A 146 15.43 -1.61 -2.09
CA LEU A 146 15.65 -1.20 -3.48
C LEU A 146 16.20 0.23 -3.63
N TRP A 147 16.01 1.06 -2.61
CA TRP A 147 16.43 2.45 -2.56
C TRP A 147 17.01 2.77 -1.17
N PRO A 148 18.13 2.13 -0.77
CA PRO A 148 18.70 2.26 0.57
C PRO A 148 19.19 3.68 0.89
N GLU A 149 19.49 4.49 -0.12
CA GLU A 149 20.05 5.84 0.01
C GLU A 149 19.01 6.89 0.43
N VAL A 150 17.71 6.62 0.26
CA VAL A 150 16.64 7.55 0.61
C VAL A 150 16.06 7.24 1.99
N GLU A 151 15.76 8.29 2.75
CA GLU A 151 14.94 8.16 3.94
C GLU A 151 13.47 7.97 3.53
N VAL A 152 12.82 6.93 4.06
CA VAL A 152 11.46 6.56 3.69
C VAL A 152 10.51 6.79 4.84
N LEU A 153 9.48 7.59 4.61
CA LEU A 153 8.30 7.70 5.46
C LEU A 153 7.12 6.97 4.82
N CYS A 154 6.12 6.61 5.62
CA CYS A 154 4.93 5.92 5.14
C CYS A 154 3.69 6.62 5.68
N ALA A 155 2.68 6.70 4.83
CA ALA A 155 1.35 7.13 5.19
C ALA A 155 0.33 6.24 4.49
N ALA A 156 -0.84 6.14 5.10
CA ALA A 156 -2.05 5.69 4.45
C ALA A 156 -3.21 6.56 4.95
N GLU A 157 -4.40 6.26 4.46
CA GLU A 157 -5.62 6.81 5.04
C GLU A 157 -5.69 6.47 6.54
N PRO A 158 -6.04 7.44 7.42
CA PRO A 158 -6.13 7.22 8.86
C PRO A 158 -7.45 6.50 9.23
N LEU A 159 -7.72 5.36 8.59
CA LEU A 159 -8.87 4.52 8.90
C LEU A 159 -8.53 3.46 9.96
N GLU A 160 -9.48 3.24 10.85
CA GLU A 160 -9.53 2.06 11.70
C GLU A 160 -9.96 0.83 10.88
N PHE A 161 -9.69 -0.36 11.43
CA PHE A 161 -9.91 -1.61 10.70
C PHE A 161 -11.38 -1.85 10.35
N ASP A 162 -12.30 -1.51 11.26
CA ASP A 162 -13.74 -1.69 11.07
C ASP A 162 -14.28 -0.76 9.97
N ASP A 163 -13.80 0.48 9.90
CA ASP A 163 -14.16 1.43 8.85
C ASP A 163 -13.59 1.03 7.49
N TYR A 164 -12.38 0.46 7.47
CA TYR A 164 -11.82 -0.12 6.25
C TYR A 164 -12.64 -1.30 5.75
N LEU A 165 -13.05 -2.20 6.65
CA LEU A 165 -13.93 -3.33 6.33
C LEU A 165 -15.26 -2.86 5.74
N LYS A 166 -15.90 -1.83 6.34
CA LYS A 166 -17.16 -1.25 5.84
C LYS A 166 -17.00 -0.67 4.43
N THR A 167 -15.89 0.01 4.16
CA THR A 167 -15.59 0.61 2.86
C THR A 167 -15.46 -0.45 1.75
N ILE A 168 -14.84 -1.59 2.04
CA ILE A 168 -14.69 -2.69 1.07
C ILE A 168 -15.95 -3.54 0.96
N GLY A 169 -16.68 -3.72 2.06
CA GLY A 169 -17.93 -4.49 2.09
C GLY A 169 -17.77 -6.00 1.99
N ASP A 170 -16.55 -6.53 1.93
CA ASP A 170 -16.22 -7.96 1.90
C ASP A 170 -15.11 -8.27 2.91
N GLY A 171 -15.52 -8.71 4.11
CA GLY A 171 -14.58 -9.03 5.19
C GLY A 171 -13.66 -10.21 4.85
N ARG A 172 -14.15 -11.18 4.08
CA ARG A 172 -13.33 -12.34 3.67
C ARG A 172 -12.19 -11.87 2.77
N LEU A 173 -12.50 -11.06 1.76
CA LEU A 173 -11.51 -10.47 0.87
C LEU A 173 -10.48 -9.63 1.63
N VAL A 174 -10.92 -8.81 2.60
CA VAL A 174 -10.01 -7.99 3.41
C VAL A 174 -9.04 -8.85 4.22
N LEU A 175 -9.53 -9.90 4.90
CA LEU A 175 -8.66 -10.80 5.66
C LEU A 175 -7.71 -11.59 4.74
N ASP A 176 -8.19 -12.07 3.60
CA ASP A 176 -7.33 -12.72 2.61
C ASP A 176 -6.20 -11.76 2.16
N MET A 177 -6.49 -10.49 1.89
CA MET A 177 -5.49 -9.48 1.53
C MET A 177 -4.50 -9.19 2.66
N LEU A 178 -4.99 -9.04 3.89
CA LEU A 178 -4.20 -8.74 5.08
C LEU A 178 -3.19 -9.86 5.38
N VAL A 179 -3.68 -11.10 5.42
CA VAL A 179 -2.87 -12.31 5.63
C VAL A 179 -1.83 -12.48 4.52
N GLY A 180 -2.25 -12.29 3.26
CA GLY A 180 -1.33 -12.33 2.12
C GLY A 180 -0.25 -11.25 2.17
N ASP A 181 -0.56 -10.05 2.64
CA ASP A 181 0.42 -8.98 2.79
C ASP A 181 1.45 -9.31 3.88
N LEU A 182 0.98 -9.81 5.03
CA LEU A 182 1.86 -10.22 6.13
C LEU A 182 2.80 -11.37 5.74
N GLN A 183 2.32 -12.38 5.01
CA GLN A 183 3.20 -13.44 4.51
C GLN A 183 4.34 -12.86 3.67
N ARG A 184 4.07 -11.84 2.84
CA ARG A 184 5.11 -11.19 2.04
C ARG A 184 6.08 -10.40 2.91
N VAL A 185 5.63 -9.77 4.00
CA VAL A 185 6.54 -9.14 4.98
C VAL A 185 7.51 -10.18 5.57
N ILE A 186 7.03 -11.39 5.86
CA ILE A 186 7.83 -12.48 6.44
C ILE A 186 8.77 -13.12 5.40
N GLU A 187 8.29 -13.41 4.19
CA GLU A 187 9.01 -14.25 3.22
C GLU A 187 9.89 -13.46 2.24
N TYR A 188 9.50 -12.23 1.86
CA TYR A 188 10.23 -11.45 0.85
C TYR A 188 11.70 -11.13 1.22
N PRO A 189 12.08 -10.98 2.49
CA PRO A 189 13.49 -10.80 2.85
C PRO A 189 14.37 -11.98 2.39
N ARG A 190 13.88 -13.23 2.53
CA ARG A 190 14.60 -14.44 2.10
C ARG A 190 14.77 -14.51 0.59
N LEU A 191 13.84 -13.91 -0.16
CA LEU A 191 13.87 -13.80 -1.62
C LEU A 191 14.65 -12.58 -2.11
N GLY A 192 15.16 -11.74 -1.19
CA GLY A 192 15.91 -10.53 -1.51
C GLY A 192 15.05 -9.35 -1.99
N PHE A 193 13.72 -9.43 -1.89
CA PHE A 193 12.79 -8.40 -2.35
C PHE A 193 12.53 -7.29 -1.32
N ALA A 194 12.77 -7.55 -0.03
CA ALA A 194 12.58 -6.59 1.06
C ALA A 194 13.69 -6.72 2.11
N ILE A 195 13.82 -5.75 3.00
CA ILE A 195 14.62 -5.93 4.23
C ILE A 195 13.81 -6.71 5.27
N GLU A 196 14.50 -7.40 6.17
CA GLU A 196 13.85 -8.09 7.28
C GLU A 196 13.06 -7.12 8.17
N GLN A 197 11.92 -7.60 8.68
CA GLN A 197 11.09 -6.90 9.64
C GLN A 197 10.93 -7.80 10.86
N GLU A 198 11.09 -7.25 12.05
CA GLU A 198 10.75 -7.97 13.28
C GLU A 198 9.23 -8.18 13.30
N VAL A 199 8.81 -9.45 13.39
CA VAL A 199 7.41 -9.85 13.48
C VAL A 199 7.21 -10.46 14.87
N PRO A 200 6.50 -9.78 15.78
CA PRO A 200 6.24 -10.28 17.12
C PRO A 200 5.46 -11.61 17.14
N ASP A 201 5.63 -12.40 18.21
CA ASP A 201 5.02 -13.73 18.37
C ASP A 201 3.49 -13.69 18.29
N ASP A 202 2.84 -12.65 18.84
CA ASP A 202 1.39 -12.46 18.77
C ASP A 202 0.91 -12.21 17.34
N VAL A 203 1.67 -11.46 16.54
CA VAL A 203 1.41 -11.24 15.11
C VAL A 203 1.58 -12.53 14.32
N HIS A 204 2.60 -13.33 14.62
CA HIS A 204 2.78 -14.67 14.04
C HIS A 204 1.61 -15.59 14.39
N ALA A 205 1.20 -15.64 15.66
CA ALA A 205 0.08 -16.46 16.11
C ALA A 205 -1.24 -16.05 15.44
N ALA A 206 -1.48 -14.74 15.29
CA ALA A 206 -2.64 -14.20 14.59
C ALA A 206 -2.66 -14.59 13.11
N TYR A 207 -1.50 -14.47 12.43
CA TYR A 207 -1.33 -14.93 11.05
C TYR A 207 -1.69 -16.40 10.89
N GLU A 208 -1.10 -17.28 11.70
CA GLU A 208 -1.37 -18.71 11.64
C GLU A 208 -2.83 -19.05 11.95
N SER A 209 -3.44 -18.34 12.91
CA SER A 209 -4.86 -18.53 13.25
C SER A 209 -5.76 -18.25 12.05
N LEU A 210 -5.55 -17.13 11.35
CA LEU A 210 -6.33 -16.78 10.16
C LEU A 210 -6.03 -17.72 8.97
N VAL A 211 -4.79 -18.17 8.81
CA VAL A 211 -4.46 -19.19 7.81
C VAL A 211 -5.21 -20.51 8.09
N ARG A 212 -5.24 -20.97 9.34
CA ARG A 212 -6.02 -22.16 9.76
C ARG A 212 -7.52 -21.98 9.56
N ALA A 213 -8.04 -20.76 9.77
CA ALA A 213 -9.43 -20.40 9.47
C ALA A 213 -9.71 -20.28 7.95
N GLY A 214 -8.70 -20.49 7.11
CA GLY A 214 -8.83 -20.64 5.66
C GLY A 214 -8.64 -19.35 4.87
N PHE A 215 -8.22 -18.23 5.46
CA PHE A 215 -7.97 -16.95 4.78
C PHE A 215 -6.67 -16.98 3.96
N THR A 216 -6.63 -17.80 2.90
CA THR A 216 -5.42 -18.17 2.16
C THR A 216 -5.39 -17.69 0.70
N ARG A 217 -6.43 -17.00 0.20
CA ARG A 217 -6.58 -16.74 -1.26
C ARG A 217 -5.51 -15.82 -1.85
N ARG A 218 -4.77 -15.09 -1.03
CA ARG A 218 -3.70 -14.15 -1.46
C ARG A 218 -2.31 -14.58 -1.00
N LEU A 219 -2.18 -15.76 -0.39
CA LEU A 219 -0.87 -16.32 -0.05
C LEU A 219 -0.08 -16.59 -1.33
N ILE A 220 1.24 -16.40 -1.27
CA ILE A 220 2.16 -16.89 -2.29
C ILE A 220 2.36 -18.39 -2.06
N THR A 221 2.34 -19.16 -3.15
CA THR A 221 2.73 -20.57 -3.14
C THR A 221 4.24 -20.66 -3.00
N SER A 222 4.70 -21.47 -2.05
CA SER A 222 6.10 -21.90 -1.93
C SER A 222 6.51 -22.79 -3.08
#